data_AF-A0A535HIR8-F1
#
_entry.id   AF-A0A535HIR8-F1
#
_cell.length_a   1.000
_cell.length_b   1.000
_cell.length_c   1.000
_cell.angle_alpha   90.00
_cell.angle_beta   90.00
_cell.angle_gamma   90.00
#
_symmetry.space_group_name_H-M   'P 1'
#
loop_
_entity.id
_entity.type
_entity.pdbx_description
1 polymer ?
#
loop_
_entity_poly.entity_id
_entity_poly.type
_entity_poly.pdbx_seq_one_letter_code
_entity_poly.pdbx_strand_id
1 'polypeptide(L)'
;MSTLGGIIGVVQLVVVAAVLARRRWAALAAVAIGFPDAVAIAAAHLLPRWSAFSDAFPGARGTGVTAFSWFAAVLEIVGALLFGMAGVHALRASSQHR
;
A
#
# COMPACT_ATOMS: atom_id res chain seq x y z
N MET A 1 -8.65 -3.34 -16.83
CA MET A 1 -8.33 -3.47 -15.40
C MET A 1 -7.88 -4.89 -15.16
N SER A 2 -6.57 -5.09 -14.92
CA SER A 2 -6.01 -6.43 -14.73
C SER A 2 -6.59 -7.04 -13.45
N THR A 3 -7.10 -8.27 -13.53
CA THR A 3 -7.75 -8.97 -12.40
C THR A 3 -6.86 -9.05 -11.16
N LEU A 4 -5.53 -9.09 -11.31
CA LEU A 4 -4.57 -8.99 -10.20
C LEU A 4 -4.65 -7.68 -9.42
N GLY A 5 -4.75 -6.53 -10.09
CA GLY A 5 -4.85 -5.22 -9.42
C GLY A 5 -6.16 -5.09 -8.65
N GLY A 6 -7.25 -5.65 -9.19
CA GLY A 6 -8.53 -5.74 -8.47
C GLY A 6 -8.44 -6.61 -7.21
N ILE A 7 -7.74 -7.74 -7.28
CA ILE A 7 -7.54 -8.63 -6.13
C ILE A 7 -6.71 -7.94 -5.04
N ILE A 8 -5.63 -7.25 -5.40
CA ILE A 8 -4.79 -6.52 -4.43
C ILE A 8 -5.60 -5.40 -3.75
N GLY A 9 -6.39 -4.64 -4.51
CA GLY A 9 -7.26 -3.60 -3.93
C GLY A 9 -8.32 -4.16 -2.97
N VAL A 10 -8.90 -5.33 -3.29
CA VAL A 10 -9.84 -6.02 -2.39
C VAL A 10 -9.15 -6.48 -1.11
N VAL A 11 -7.92 -7.02 -1.19
CA VAL A 11 -7.14 -7.40 -0.01
C VAL A 11 -6.82 -6.19 0.85
N GLN A 12 -6.45 -5.05 0.26
CA GLN A 12 -6.25 -3.79 0.99
C GLN A 12 -7.53 -3.33 1.70
N LEU A 13 -8.69 -3.38 1.05
CA LEU A 13 -9.98 -3.05 1.68
C LEU A 13 -10.31 -3.97 2.87
N VAL A 14 -10.07 -5.28 2.74
CA VAL A 14 -10.28 -6.25 3.82
C VAL A 14 -9.36 -5.98 5.01
N VAL A 15 -8.10 -5.63 4.74
CA VAL A 15 -7.09 -5.31 5.74
C VAL A 15 -7.41 -3.98 6.45
N VAL A 16 -7.86 -2.96 5.71
CA VAL A 16 -8.39 -1.71 6.29
C VAL A 16 -9.60 -1.98 7.20
N ALA A 17 -10.56 -2.80 6.74
CA ALA A 17 -11.73 -3.16 7.53
C ALA A 17 -11.34 -3.93 8.82
N ALA A 18 -10.35 -4.82 8.76
CA ALA A 18 -9.85 -5.56 9.91
C ALA A 18 -9.16 -4.65 10.95
N VAL A 19 -8.53 -3.56 10.52
CA VAL A 19 -7.95 -2.53 11.39
C VAL A 19 -9.00 -1.68 12.07
N LEU A 20 -10.03 -1.27 11.32
CA LEU A 20 -11.18 -0.58 11.90
C LEU A 20 -11.92 -1.43 12.94
N ALA A 21 -11.86 -2.77 12.82
CA ALA A 21 -12.46 -3.70 13.77
C ALA A 21 -11.74 -3.81 15.14
N ARG A 22 -10.72 -2.97 15.44
CA ARG A 22 -10.04 -2.84 16.75
C ARG A 22 -9.55 -4.16 17.36
N ARG A 23 -9.18 -5.12 16.53
CA ARG A 23 -8.48 -6.32 16.98
C ARG A 23 -7.06 -5.92 17.38
N ARG A 24 -6.62 -6.30 18.58
CA ARG A 24 -5.26 -6.03 19.11
C ARG A 24 -4.11 -6.39 18.15
N TRP A 25 -4.31 -7.39 17.28
CA TRP A 25 -3.34 -7.80 16.27
C TRP A 25 -3.39 -6.95 14.98
N ALA A 26 -4.49 -6.23 14.76
CA ALA A 26 -4.69 -5.46 13.54
C ALA A 26 -3.80 -4.21 13.48
N ALA A 27 -3.51 -3.59 14.64
CA ALA A 27 -2.55 -2.47 14.69
C ALA A 27 -1.11 -2.92 14.33
N LEU A 28 -0.70 -4.11 14.79
CA LEU A 28 0.57 -4.72 14.38
C LEU A 28 0.56 -5.08 12.89
N ALA A 29 -0.53 -5.68 12.39
CA ALA A 29 -0.68 -6.00 10.98
C ALA A 29 -0.64 -4.74 10.09
N ALA A 30 -1.25 -3.63 10.52
CA ALA A 30 -1.19 -2.35 9.81
C ALA A 30 0.25 -1.86 9.62
N VAL A 31 1.07 -1.90 10.68
CA VAL A 31 2.48 -1.50 10.59
C VAL A 31 3.26 -2.47 9.72
N ALA A 32 3.06 -3.78 9.92
CA ALA A 32 3.80 -4.82 9.22
C ALA A 32 3.45 -4.92 7.72
N ILE A 33 2.29 -4.41 7.30
CA ILE A 33 1.83 -4.43 5.91
C ILE A 33 2.00 -3.06 5.26
N GLY A 34 1.53 -1.98 5.89
CA GLY A 34 1.44 -0.66 5.27
C GLY A 34 2.78 -0.08 4.81
N PHE A 35 3.82 -0.14 5.65
CA PHE A 35 5.13 0.39 5.24
C PHE A 35 5.81 -0.48 4.17
N PRO A 36 5.89 -1.82 4.31
CA PRO A 36 6.43 -2.66 3.24
C PRO A 36 5.67 -2.54 1.92
N ASP A 37 4.34 -2.41 1.97
CA ASP A 37 3.50 -2.25 0.78
C ASP A 37 3.80 -0.93 0.07
N ALA A 38 3.91 0.19 0.81
CA ALA A 38 4.31 1.47 0.25
C ALA A 38 5.69 1.40 -0.44
N VAL A 39 6.66 0.72 0.16
CA VAL A 39 7.99 0.50 -0.41
C VAL A 39 7.91 -0.38 -1.66
N ALA A 40 7.13 -1.46 -1.62
CA ALA A 40 6.98 -2.37 -2.74
C ALA A 40 6.33 -1.68 -3.95
N ILE A 41 5.25 -0.92 -3.74
CA ILE A 41 4.58 -0.16 -4.81
C ILE A 41 5.50 0.91 -5.40
N ALA A 42 6.23 1.64 -4.54
CA ALA A 42 7.22 2.62 -5.00
C ALA A 42 8.35 1.94 -5.79
N ALA A 43 8.89 0.81 -5.33
CA ALA A 43 9.92 0.07 -6.03
C ALA A 43 9.42 -0.55 -7.34
N ALA A 44 8.17 -0.98 -7.41
CA ALA A 44 7.59 -1.52 -8.62
C ALA A 44 7.49 -0.46 -9.72
N HIS A 45 7.02 0.74 -9.38
CA HIS A 45 6.62 1.76 -10.37
C HIS A 45 7.63 2.90 -10.57
N LEU A 46 8.35 3.31 -9.53
CA LEU A 46 9.20 4.51 -9.56
C LEU A 46 10.67 4.19 -9.86
N LEU A 47 11.13 2.96 -9.62
CA LEU A 47 12.48 2.54 -9.94
C LEU A 47 12.62 2.15 -11.42
N PRO A 48 13.82 2.29 -12.02
CA PRO A 48 14.12 1.71 -13.32
C PRO A 48 13.85 0.22 -13.33
N ARG A 49 13.42 -0.32 -14.47
CA ARG A 49 13.05 -1.74 -14.59
C ARG A 49 14.17 -2.65 -14.08
N TRP A 50 13.90 -3.39 -13.01
CA TRP A 50 14.89 -4.21 -12.30
C TRP A 50 14.52 -5.70 -12.23
N SER A 51 13.24 -6.06 -12.41
CA SER A 51 12.80 -7.46 -12.48
C SER A 51 11.43 -7.57 -13.16
N ALA A 52 10.90 -8.80 -13.24
CA ALA A 52 9.53 -9.07 -13.68
C ALA A 52 8.45 -8.46 -12.76
N PHE A 53 8.79 -8.13 -11.50
CA PHE A 53 7.88 -7.48 -10.56
C PHE A 53 7.86 -5.95 -10.68
N SER A 54 8.74 -5.37 -11.49
CA SER A 54 8.75 -3.94 -11.77
C SER A 54 7.80 -3.64 -12.93
N ASP A 55 7.07 -2.53 -12.84
CA ASP A 55 6.34 -1.90 -13.93
C ASP A 55 6.69 -0.41 -13.94
N ALA A 56 7.90 -0.10 -14.40
CA ALA A 56 8.48 1.22 -14.31
C ALA A 56 7.68 2.25 -15.13
N PHE A 57 7.17 3.29 -14.45
CA PHE A 57 6.48 4.41 -15.08
C PHE A 57 7.44 5.46 -15.67
N PRO A 58 8.58 5.81 -15.04
CA PRO A 58 9.52 6.76 -15.62
C PRO A 58 10.02 6.30 -16.98
N GLY A 59 9.85 7.14 -18.00
CA GLY A 59 10.29 6.83 -19.37
C GLY A 59 9.42 5.81 -20.10
N ALA A 60 8.30 5.37 -19.52
CA ALA A 60 7.36 4.48 -20.17
C ALA A 60 6.78 5.12 -21.45
N ARG A 61 6.95 4.45 -22.59
CA ARG A 61 6.37 4.85 -23.89
C ARG A 61 5.70 3.63 -24.52
N GLY A 62 4.43 3.77 -24.90
CA GLY A 62 3.68 2.71 -25.57
C GLY A 62 3.24 1.53 -24.67
N THR A 63 3.43 1.62 -23.36
CA THR A 63 3.06 0.55 -22.39
C THR A 63 1.65 0.73 -21.79
N GLY A 64 0.94 1.81 -22.13
CA GLY A 64 -0.38 2.11 -21.57
C GLY A 64 -0.35 2.78 -20.18
N VAL A 65 0.81 3.20 -19.68
CA VAL A 65 0.91 4.06 -18.49
C VAL A 65 0.27 5.42 -18.80
N THR A 66 -0.72 5.80 -18.01
CA THR A 66 -1.49 7.04 -18.17
C THR A 66 -1.31 7.99 -16.99
N ALA A 67 -1.78 9.22 -17.10
CA ALA A 67 -1.88 10.14 -15.97
C ALA A 67 -2.71 9.53 -14.81
N PHE A 68 -3.73 8.75 -15.12
CA PHE A 68 -4.51 8.04 -14.10
C PHE A 68 -3.70 6.94 -13.41
N SER A 69 -2.83 6.22 -14.14
CA SER A 69 -1.91 5.25 -13.56
C SER A 69 -0.97 5.90 -12.54
N TRP A 70 -0.41 7.06 -12.88
CA TRP A 70 0.40 7.86 -11.95
C TRP A 70 -0.39 8.29 -10.71
N PHE A 71 -1.61 8.79 -10.90
CA PHE A 71 -2.48 9.17 -9.80
C PHE A 71 -2.80 8.00 -8.88
N ALA A 72 -3.14 6.83 -9.44
CA ALA A 72 -3.44 5.62 -8.69
C ALA A 72 -2.21 5.16 -7.87
N ALA A 73 -1.03 5.09 -8.48
CA ALA A 73 0.19 4.68 -7.77
C ALA A 73 0.53 5.63 -6.61
N VAL A 74 0.38 6.94 -6.79
CA VAL A 74 0.58 7.91 -5.70
C VAL A 74 -0.43 7.69 -4.58
N LEU A 75 -1.71 7.49 -4.90
CA LEU A 75 -2.74 7.21 -3.91
C LEU A 75 -2.48 5.91 -3.16
N GLU A 76 -2.05 4.86 -3.84
CA GLU A 76 -1.71 3.58 -3.22
C GLU A 76 -0.54 3.74 -2.24
N ILE A 77 0.53 4.43 -2.64
CA ILE A 77 1.68 4.70 -1.75
C ILE A 77 1.24 5.51 -0.53
N VAL A 78 0.50 6.61 -0.72
CA VAL A 78 0.01 7.45 0.37
C VAL A 78 -0.94 6.67 1.28
N GLY A 79 -1.86 5.88 0.71
CA GLY A 79 -2.79 5.03 1.45
C GLY A 79 -2.07 4.00 2.32
N ALA A 80 -1.07 3.31 1.77
CA ALA A 80 -0.26 2.34 2.50
C ALA A 80 0.54 2.98 3.64
N LEU A 81 1.10 4.18 3.43
CA LEU A 81 1.77 4.95 4.48
C LEU A 81 0.79 5.38 5.59
N LEU A 82 -0.37 5.93 5.23
CA LEU A 82 -1.41 6.33 6.19
C LEU A 82 -1.89 5.12 7.00
N PHE A 83 -2.01 3.97 6.36
CA PHE A 83 -2.39 2.73 7.00
C PHE A 83 -1.35 2.25 8.02
N GLY A 84 -0.07 2.25 7.66
CA GLY A 84 1.04 1.98 8.58
C GLY A 84 1.07 2.96 9.77
N MET A 85 0.90 4.25 9.51
CA MET A 85 0.83 5.30 10.54
C MET A 85 -0.36 5.12 11.48
N ALA A 86 -1.53 4.74 10.97
CA ALA A 86 -2.69 4.43 11.79
C ALA A 86 -2.41 3.24 12.73
N GLY A 87 -1.70 2.22 12.25
CA GLY A 87 -1.20 1.11 13.08
C GLY A 87 -0.29 1.59 14.21
N VAL A 88 0.71 2.42 13.89
CA VAL A 88 1.63 3.02 14.89
C VAL A 88 0.85 3.82 15.94
N HIS A 89 -0.09 4.66 15.50
CA HIS A 89 -0.91 5.48 16.38
C HIS A 89 -1.75 4.61 17.34
N ALA A 90 -2.39 3.55 16.82
CA ALA A 90 -3.19 2.63 17.62
C ALA A 90 -2.35 1.84 18.65
N LEU A 91 -1.12 1.44 18.30
CA LEU A 91 -0.20 0.78 19.24
C LEU A 91 0.25 1.72 20.36
N ARG A 92 0.54 2.97 20.03
CA ARG A 92 0.92 3.99 21.03
C ARG A 92 -0.22 4.29 21.99
N ALA A 93 -1.43 4.49 21.48
CA ALA A 93 -2.62 4.70 22.30
C ALA A 93 -2.88 3.52 23.24
N SER A 94 -2.73 2.28 22.75
CA SER A 94 -2.91 1.06 23.56
C SER A 94 -1.84 0.89 24.64
N SER A 95 -0.64 1.44 24.43
CA SER A 95 0.47 1.39 25.39
C SER A 95 0.31 2.43 26.51
N GLN A 96 -0.38 3.55 26.24
CA GLN A 96 -0.66 4.60 27.23
C GLN A 96 -1.80 4.23 28.20
N HIS A 97 -2.62 3.24 27.85
CA HIS A 97 -3.74 2.75 28.67
C HIS A 97 -3.39 1.52 29.53
N ARG A 98 -2.14 1.05 29.49
CA ARG A 98 -1.61 -0.01 30.36
C ARG A 98 -0.72 0.59 31.44
#